data_AF-A0A395J2F9-F1
#
_entry.id   AF-A0A395J2F9-F1
#
_cell.length_a   1.000
_cell.length_b   1.000
_cell.length_c   1.000
_cell.angle_alpha   90.00
_cell.angle_beta   90.00
_cell.angle_gamma   90.00
#
_symmetry.space_group_name_H-M   'P 1'
#
loop_
_entity.id
_entity.type
_entity.pdbx_description
1 polymer ?
#
loop_
_entity_poly.entity_id
_entity_poly.type
_entity_poly.pdbx_seq_one_letter_code
_entity_poly.pdbx_strand_id
1 'polypeptide(L)'
;MTFILLGSFVSHAVLARGGSGGSIEYKEYFDSLAAILSEYPTLLSTATFIFVPGPNDAWVSAFSSGSSVPLPRKPVPEMFTSRIKRAFANANTEMEKEQGKKGDGEAIWTSNPARISLFGHSENEDEDIEMSPPPSSPLLVHSPPEIDPDIHTARRLTKTLLDQGHLSPSL
;
A
#
# COMPACT_ATOMS: atom_id res chain seq x y z
N MET A 1 7.10 -1.44 13.77
CA MET A 1 6.33 -2.29 12.82
C MET A 1 5.87 -1.43 11.65
N THR A 2 5.69 -1.95 10.42
CA THR A 2 5.31 -1.11 9.26
C THR A 2 4.12 -1.70 8.51
N PHE A 3 3.10 -0.87 8.27
CA PHE A 3 1.93 -1.21 7.45
C PHE A 3 1.94 -0.38 6.17
N ILE A 4 1.82 -1.03 5.01
CA ILE A 4 1.70 -0.36 3.72
C ILE A 4 0.27 -0.51 3.23
N LEU A 5 -0.46 0.61 3.22
CA LEU A 5 -1.83 0.69 2.76
C LEU A 5 -1.83 1.22 1.33
N LEU A 6 -2.06 0.29 0.40
CA LEU A 6 -2.17 0.59 -1.02
C LEU A 6 -3.60 0.98 -1.35
N GLY A 7 -3.77 2.15 -1.99
CA GLY A 7 -5.05 2.58 -2.51
C GLY A 7 -5.52 1.73 -3.70
N SER A 8 -6.71 2.01 -4.26
CA SER A 8 -7.53 3.21 -3.99
C SER A 8 -8.27 3.14 -2.66
N PHE A 9 -8.34 4.28 -1.94
CA PHE A 9 -9.05 4.35 -0.65
C PHE A 9 -10.56 4.52 -0.82
N VAL A 10 -11.01 4.77 -2.06
CA VAL A 10 -12.42 4.80 -2.46
C VAL A 10 -12.63 3.89 -3.67
N SER A 11 -13.79 3.22 -3.70
CA SER A 11 -14.16 2.28 -4.77
C SER A 11 -14.48 2.98 -6.09
N HIS A 12 -14.99 4.20 -6.05
CA HIS A 12 -15.38 4.97 -7.22
C HIS A 12 -14.64 6.31 -7.28
N ALA A 13 -14.51 6.89 -8.47
CA ALA A 13 -13.96 8.22 -8.68
C ALA A 13 -14.92 9.29 -8.12
N VAL A 14 -14.88 9.48 -6.79
CA VAL A 14 -15.85 10.30 -6.04
C VAL A 14 -15.89 11.76 -6.53
N LEU A 15 -14.77 12.29 -7.06
CA LEU A 15 -14.70 13.64 -7.65
C LEU A 15 -15.06 13.74 -9.15
N ALA A 16 -15.25 12.63 -9.86
CA ALA A 16 -15.60 12.65 -11.28
C ALA A 16 -17.11 12.76 -11.53
N ARG A 17 -17.94 12.53 -10.50
CA ARG A 17 -19.40 12.71 -10.57
C ARG A 17 -19.67 14.18 -10.25
N GLY A 18 -20.22 14.94 -11.20
CA GLY A 18 -20.39 16.40 -11.15
C GLY A 18 -21.28 16.99 -10.05
N GLY A 19 -21.37 16.35 -8.87
CA GLY A 19 -21.97 16.88 -7.66
C GLY A 19 -20.89 17.43 -6.72
N SER A 20 -21.18 18.58 -6.11
CA SER A 20 -20.30 19.31 -5.17
C SER A 20 -19.93 18.53 -3.88
N GLY A 21 -20.36 17.27 -3.71
CA GLY A 21 -20.23 16.47 -2.49
C GLY A 21 -19.03 15.53 -2.44
N GLY A 22 -18.32 15.31 -3.55
CA GLY A 22 -17.35 14.22 -3.59
C GLY A 22 -16.11 14.39 -2.71
N SER A 23 -15.69 15.63 -2.44
CA SER A 23 -14.60 15.91 -1.49
C SER A 23 -15.06 15.75 -0.04
N ILE A 24 -16.34 15.95 0.23
CA ILE A 24 -16.94 15.80 1.56
C ILE A 24 -17.04 14.31 1.90
N GLU A 25 -17.61 13.49 1.01
CA GLU A 25 -17.68 12.03 1.21
C GLU A 25 -16.29 11.41 1.38
N TYR A 26 -15.33 11.83 0.55
CA TYR A 26 -13.94 11.39 0.69
C TYR A 26 -13.37 11.76 2.06
N LYS A 27 -13.62 12.99 2.52
CA LYS A 27 -13.20 13.42 3.85
C LYS A 27 -13.85 12.60 4.96
N GLU A 28 -15.14 12.29 4.85
CA GLU A 28 -15.88 11.50 5.83
C GLU A 28 -15.29 10.09 5.97
N TYR A 29 -14.90 9.44 4.88
CA TYR A 29 -14.23 8.13 4.95
C TYR A 29 -12.89 8.18 5.71
N PHE A 30 -12.07 9.21 5.47
CA PHE A 30 -10.83 9.39 6.24
C PHE A 30 -11.10 9.76 7.70
N ASP A 31 -12.15 10.53 7.97
CA ASP A 31 -12.56 10.87 9.32
C ASP A 31 -13.09 9.61 10.07
N SER A 32 -13.80 8.70 9.40
CA SER A 32 -14.21 7.40 9.94
C SER A 32 -13.02 6.47 10.17
N LEU A 33 -12.06 6.43 9.24
CA LEU A 33 -10.83 5.66 9.42
C LEU A 33 -10.03 6.19 10.63
N ALA A 34 -9.94 7.51 10.80
CA ALA A 34 -9.30 8.12 11.96
C ALA A 34 -9.97 7.72 13.27
N ALA A 35 -11.30 7.61 13.29
CA ALA A 35 -12.05 7.16 14.46
C ALA A 35 -11.70 5.72 14.83
N ILE A 36 -11.71 4.80 13.86
CA ILE A 36 -11.34 3.39 14.06
C ILE A 36 -9.89 3.27 14.54
N LEU A 37 -8.95 3.99 13.90
CA LEU A 37 -7.55 3.97 14.29
C LEU A 37 -7.34 4.44 15.74
N SER A 38 -8.13 5.43 16.18
CA SER A 38 -8.05 5.97 17.55
C SER A 38 -8.45 4.97 18.63
N GLU A 39 -9.14 3.87 18.28
CA GLU A 39 -9.47 2.79 19.21
C GLU A 39 -8.25 1.91 19.57
N TYR A 40 -7.15 2.03 18.82
CA TYR A 40 -5.95 1.19 18.98
C TYR A 40 -4.68 2.03 19.23
N PRO A 41 -4.58 2.81 20.32
CA PRO A 41 -3.46 3.72 20.57
C PRO A 41 -2.10 3.01 20.72
N THR A 42 -2.06 1.80 21.27
CA THR A 42 -0.82 0.99 21.35
C THR A 42 -0.28 0.61 19.97
N LEU A 43 -1.17 0.37 19.00
CA LEU A 43 -0.77 0.10 17.63
C LEU A 43 -0.27 1.38 16.95
N LEU A 44 -1.01 2.48 17.10
CA LEU A 44 -0.66 3.77 16.48
C LEU A 44 0.64 4.36 16.98
N SER A 45 1.06 4.00 18.20
CA SER A 45 2.27 4.54 18.82
C SER A 45 3.54 3.75 18.55
N THR A 46 3.43 2.55 17.98
CA THR A 46 4.56 1.63 17.74
C THR A 46 4.72 1.23 16.26
N ALA A 47 3.78 1.65 15.41
CA ALA A 47 3.73 1.27 14.02
C ALA A 47 3.76 2.49 13.08
N THR A 48 4.49 2.33 11.97
CA THR A 48 4.52 3.27 10.86
C THR A 48 3.51 2.85 9.80
N PHE A 49 2.58 3.72 9.47
CA PHE A 49 1.59 3.50 8.41
C PHE A 49 1.97 4.30 7.18
N ILE A 50 2.16 3.62 6.06
CA ILE A 50 2.51 4.23 4.77
C ILE A 50 1.29 4.14 3.86
N PHE A 51 0.74 5.30 3.50
CA PHE A 51 -0.41 5.42 2.62
C PHE A 51 0.08 5.75 1.20
N VAL A 52 -0.25 4.87 0.25
CA VAL A 52 0.08 5.01 -1.18
C VAL A 52 -1.21 5.28 -1.95
N PRO A 53 -1.36 6.43 -2.63
CA PRO A 53 -2.61 6.79 -3.29
C PRO A 53 -2.91 5.90 -4.51
N GLY A 54 -4.19 5.59 -4.72
CA GLY A 54 -4.67 4.82 -5.86
C GLY A 54 -5.16 5.70 -7.02
N PRO A 55 -5.57 5.08 -8.15
CA PRO A 55 -6.12 5.81 -9.30
C PRO A 55 -7.46 6.51 -9.01
N ASN A 56 -8.29 5.96 -8.11
CA ASN A 56 -9.64 6.50 -7.87
C ASN A 56 -9.69 7.63 -6.82
N ASP A 57 -8.54 8.00 -6.25
CA ASP A 57 -8.49 9.01 -5.20
C ASP A 57 -8.80 10.43 -5.75
N ALA A 58 -9.40 11.24 -4.89
CA ALA A 58 -10.11 12.47 -5.23
C ALA A 58 -9.36 13.42 -6.20
N TRP A 59 -8.20 13.95 -5.81
CA TRP A 59 -7.46 14.97 -6.60
C TRP A 59 -6.86 14.43 -7.90
N VAL A 60 -6.79 13.11 -8.02
CA VAL A 60 -6.26 12.38 -9.17
C VAL A 60 -7.35 12.13 -10.21
N SER A 61 -8.54 11.76 -9.73
CA SER A 61 -9.73 11.50 -10.55
C SER A 61 -10.44 12.77 -11.02
N ALA A 62 -10.35 13.87 -10.26
CA ALA A 62 -10.97 15.16 -10.63
C ALA A 62 -10.47 15.72 -11.98
N PHE A 63 -9.22 15.41 -12.36
CA PHE A 63 -8.62 15.88 -13.60
C PHE A 63 -8.78 14.90 -14.76
N SER A 64 -8.92 13.60 -14.47
CA SER A 64 -8.85 12.54 -15.48
C SER A 64 -10.21 11.95 -15.85
N SER A 65 -11.30 12.31 -15.16
CA SER A 65 -12.67 11.79 -15.39
C SER A 65 -12.75 10.24 -15.50
N GLY A 66 -11.87 9.52 -14.81
CA GLY A 66 -11.77 8.05 -14.88
C GLY A 66 -10.90 7.49 -16.01
N SER A 67 -10.20 8.34 -16.77
CA SER A 67 -9.21 7.97 -17.78
C SER A 67 -7.82 7.70 -17.15
N SER A 68 -6.83 7.36 -17.99
CA SER A 68 -5.45 7.12 -17.55
C SER A 68 -4.91 8.34 -16.79
N VAL A 69 -4.53 8.08 -15.55
CA VAL A 69 -4.05 9.11 -14.63
C VAL A 69 -2.56 9.34 -14.86
N PRO A 70 -2.09 10.60 -14.98
CA PRO A 70 -0.66 10.88 -15.09
C PRO A 70 0.12 10.41 -13.86
N LEU A 71 1.23 9.70 -14.10
CA LEU A 71 2.23 9.39 -13.08
C LEU A 71 3.31 10.50 -13.09
N PRO A 72 3.91 10.86 -11.93
CA PRO A 72 3.66 10.38 -10.58
C PRO A 72 2.43 11.03 -9.92
N ARG A 73 1.64 10.26 -9.17
CA ARG A 73 0.50 10.75 -8.38
C ARG A 73 1.00 11.39 -7.10
N LYS A 74 0.57 12.62 -6.83
CA LYS A 74 0.89 13.35 -5.60
C LYS A 74 0.23 12.69 -4.36
N PRO A 75 0.83 12.81 -3.17
CA PRO A 75 0.26 12.30 -1.93
C PRO A 75 -1.09 12.93 -1.60
N VAL A 76 -1.83 12.28 -0.70
CA VAL A 76 -3.13 12.74 -0.21
C VAL A 76 -3.01 14.10 0.47
N PRO A 77 -3.78 15.12 0.05
CA PRO A 77 -3.75 16.44 0.66
C PRO A 77 -4.11 16.42 2.15
N GLU A 78 -3.45 17.30 2.92
CA GLU A 78 -3.55 17.34 4.38
C GLU A 78 -4.97 17.60 4.90
N MET A 79 -5.82 18.27 4.12
CA MET A 79 -7.22 18.52 4.47
C MET A 79 -8.02 17.23 4.74
N PHE A 80 -7.64 16.11 4.12
CA PHE A 80 -8.26 14.80 4.31
C PHE A 80 -7.58 13.98 5.41
N THR A 81 -6.28 14.16 5.61
CA THR A 81 -5.47 13.29 6.47
C THR A 81 -5.27 13.85 7.88
N SER A 82 -5.64 15.10 8.13
CA SER A 82 -5.35 15.82 9.39
C SER A 82 -5.87 15.10 10.64
N ARG A 83 -7.04 14.44 10.57
CA ARG A 83 -7.58 13.67 11.71
C ARG A 83 -6.77 12.43 12.02
N ILE A 84 -6.30 11.73 10.99
CA ILE A 84 -5.41 10.57 11.16
C ILE A 84 -4.10 11.02 11.79
N LYS A 85 -3.45 12.07 11.25
CA LYS A 85 -2.22 12.62 11.85
C LYS A 85 -2.39 12.96 13.33
N ARG A 86 -3.55 13.53 13.70
CA ARG A 86 -3.89 13.81 15.10
C ARG A 86 -4.07 12.56 15.95
N ALA A 87 -4.67 11.49 15.42
CA ALA A 87 -4.82 10.22 16.12
C ALA A 87 -3.44 9.62 16.51
N PHE A 88 -2.47 9.65 15.59
CA PHE A 88 -1.09 9.23 15.89
C PHE A 88 -0.42 10.12 16.95
N ALA A 89 -0.56 11.45 16.85
CA ALA A 89 0.00 12.37 17.84
C ALA A 89 -0.60 12.15 19.25
N ASN A 90 -1.91 11.90 19.33
CA ASN A 90 -2.59 11.60 20.58
C ASN A 90 -2.07 10.29 21.18
N ALA A 91 -2.01 9.22 20.39
CA ALA A 91 -1.49 7.92 20.81
C ALA A 91 -0.05 7.98 21.32
N ASN A 92 0.82 8.74 20.63
CA ASN A 92 2.20 8.95 21.06
C ASN A 92 2.30 9.70 22.40
N THR A 93 1.41 10.67 22.62
CA THR A 93 1.36 11.44 23.87
C THR A 93 0.83 10.60 25.04
N GLU A 94 -0.15 9.74 24.79
CA GLU A 94 -0.69 8.82 25.80
C GLU A 94 0.35 7.80 26.24
N MET A 95 1.06 7.20 25.29
CA MET A 95 2.16 6.27 25.60
C MET A 95 3.31 6.94 26.36
N GLU A 96 3.62 8.19 26.06
CA GLU A 96 4.63 8.94 26.82
C GLU A 96 4.22 9.13 28.28
N LYS A 97 2.93 9.37 28.55
CA LYS A 97 2.41 9.48 29.92
C LYS A 97 2.42 8.15 30.67
N GLU A 98 2.05 7.06 30.01
CA GLU A 98 1.93 5.75 30.65
C GLU A 98 3.27 5.05 30.85
N GLN A 99 4.16 5.11 29.86
CA GLN A 99 5.42 4.35 29.84
C GLN A 99 6.67 5.22 29.94
N GLY A 100 6.52 6.55 30.00
CA GLY A 100 7.65 7.49 30.04
C GLY A 100 8.49 7.52 28.76
N LYS A 101 8.03 6.83 27.70
CA LYS A 101 8.70 6.75 26.39
C LYS A 101 7.77 7.31 25.32
N LYS A 102 8.29 8.25 24.53
CA LYS A 102 7.58 8.78 23.37
C LYS A 102 7.40 7.68 22.33
N GLY A 103 6.16 7.48 21.87
CA GLY A 103 5.87 6.58 20.77
C GLY A 103 6.56 7.00 19.47
N ASP A 104 6.96 6.01 18.67
CA ASP A 104 7.63 6.16 17.37
C ASP A 104 6.67 5.98 16.18
N GLY A 105 5.38 5.80 16.46
CA GLY A 105 4.37 5.61 15.43
C GLY A 105 4.10 6.88 14.61
N GLU A 106 3.95 6.69 13.30
CA GLU A 106 3.81 7.78 12.33
C GLU A 106 2.95 7.37 11.12
N ALA A 107 2.19 8.32 10.57
CA ALA A 107 1.49 8.18 9.30
C ALA A 107 2.22 8.93 8.18
N ILE A 108 2.79 8.19 7.23
CA ILE A 108 3.52 8.69 6.07
C ILE A 108 2.61 8.65 4.83
N TRP A 109 2.49 9.78 4.15
CA TRP A 109 1.70 9.91 2.93
C TRP A 109 2.63 10.05 1.73
N THR A 110 2.59 9.09 0.81
CA THR A 110 3.57 8.95 -0.29
C THR A 110 2.97 9.25 -1.66
N SER A 111 3.81 9.39 -2.68
CA SER A 111 3.38 9.41 -4.07
C SER A 111 3.09 8.00 -4.59
N ASN A 112 2.48 7.90 -5.77
CA ASN A 112 2.40 6.62 -6.50
C ASN A 112 2.90 6.82 -7.94
N PRO A 113 4.02 6.21 -8.34
CA PRO A 113 4.85 5.28 -7.57
C PRO A 113 5.65 5.97 -6.44
N ALA A 114 6.06 5.19 -5.44
CA ALA A 114 7.02 5.57 -4.40
C ALA A 114 8.03 4.45 -4.16
N ARG A 115 9.23 4.81 -3.72
CA ARG A 115 10.27 3.86 -3.28
C ARG A 115 10.34 3.90 -1.76
N ILE A 116 10.27 2.73 -1.13
CA ILE A 116 10.42 2.57 0.32
C ILE A 116 11.72 1.83 0.56
N SER A 117 12.60 2.39 1.37
CA SER A 117 13.85 1.75 1.81
C SER A 117 13.67 1.30 3.25
N LEU A 118 13.43 0.01 3.46
CA LEU A 118 13.60 -0.64 4.76
C LEU A 118 15.07 -1.03 4.85
N PHE A 119 15.85 -0.44 5.76
CA PHE A 119 17.29 -0.68 5.80
C PHE A 119 17.61 -2.18 5.97
N GLY A 120 18.53 -2.65 5.09
CA GLY A 120 19.40 -3.84 5.13
C GLY A 120 18.88 -5.12 5.76
N HIS A 121 18.81 -6.20 4.98
CA HIS A 121 18.84 -7.57 5.54
C HIS A 121 19.99 -7.66 6.55
N SER A 122 19.69 -7.87 7.82
CA SER A 122 20.66 -8.51 8.71
C SER A 122 20.68 -10.00 8.31
N GLU A 123 21.74 -10.40 7.62
CA GLU A 123 22.04 -11.79 7.28
C GLU A 123 21.93 -12.71 8.50
N ASN A 124 21.32 -13.88 8.31
CA ASN A 124 21.89 -15.13 8.80
C ASN A 124 21.83 -16.10 7.62
N GLU A 125 22.96 -16.20 6.94
CA GLU A 125 23.31 -17.33 6.11
C GLU A 125 23.38 -18.59 6.99
N ASP A 126 23.34 -19.75 6.33
CA ASP A 126 23.70 -21.07 6.84
C ASP A 126 22.62 -21.87 7.58
N GLU A 127 21.71 -22.49 6.81
CA GLU A 127 21.51 -23.93 6.96
C GLU A 127 21.54 -24.61 5.58
N ASP A 128 22.71 -25.17 5.26
CA ASP A 128 22.89 -26.13 4.18
C ASP A 128 22.05 -27.37 4.46
N ILE A 129 20.78 -27.37 4.03
CA ILE A 129 19.98 -28.59 4.03
C ILE A 129 20.54 -29.47 2.92
N GLU A 130 21.36 -30.44 3.33
CA GLU A 130 21.86 -31.54 2.52
C GLU A 130 20.66 -32.22 1.81
N MET A 131 20.55 -31.99 0.50
CA MET A 131 19.48 -32.51 -0.34
C MET A 131 19.64 -34.03 -0.49
N SER A 132 19.00 -34.80 0.38
CA SER A 132 18.79 -36.23 0.14
C SER A 132 17.96 -36.44 -1.15
N PRO A 133 18.32 -37.39 -2.03
CA PRO A 133 17.61 -37.58 -3.28
C PRO A 133 16.18 -38.08 -2.99
N PRO A 134 15.15 -37.57 -3.68
CA PRO A 134 13.78 -38.02 -3.45
C PRO A 134 13.62 -39.48 -3.91
N PRO A 135 12.81 -40.30 -3.21
CA PRO A 135 12.52 -41.65 -3.65
C PRO A 135 11.80 -41.63 -5.01
N SER A 136 12.29 -42.43 -5.95
CA SER A 136 11.74 -42.55 -7.30
C SER A 136 10.32 -43.10 -7.26
N SER A 137 9.34 -42.20 -7.39
CA SER A 137 7.95 -42.58 -7.67
C SER A 137 7.81 -42.88 -9.17
N PRO A 138 7.00 -43.88 -9.58
CA PRO A 138 6.85 -44.22 -10.98
C PRO A 138 6.28 -43.05 -11.78
N LEU A 139 6.82 -42.83 -12.98
CA LEU A 139 6.40 -41.78 -13.91
C LEU A 139 4.94 -41.96 -14.30
N LEU A 140 4.04 -41.27 -13.58
CA LEU A 140 2.75 -40.92 -14.14
C LEU A 140 2.99 -39.80 -15.16
N VAL A 141 2.70 -40.11 -16.43
CA VAL A 141 2.61 -39.11 -17.50
C VAL A 141 1.50 -38.14 -17.09
N HIS A 142 1.87 -37.06 -16.41
CA HIS A 142 0.99 -35.92 -16.24
C HIS A 142 1.11 -35.10 -17.51
N SER A 143 -0.03 -34.84 -18.15
CA SER A 143 -0.19 -33.78 -19.14
C SER A 143 0.50 -32.52 -18.61
N PRO A 144 1.16 -31.70 -19.46
CA PRO A 144 1.78 -30.47 -18.99
C PRO A 144 0.75 -29.69 -18.16
N PRO A 145 1.12 -29.20 -16.96
CA PRO A 145 0.16 -28.52 -16.11
C PRO A 145 -0.44 -27.40 -16.93
N GLU A 146 -1.77 -27.40 -17.05
CA GLU A 146 -2.50 -26.32 -17.71
C GLU A 146 -2.33 -25.08 -16.83
N ILE A 147 -1.32 -24.27 -17.18
CA ILE A 147 -1.00 -23.07 -16.43
C ILE A 147 -2.12 -22.06 -16.71
N ASP A 148 -2.69 -21.55 -15.63
CA ASP A 148 -3.73 -20.52 -15.67
C ASP A 148 -3.33 -19.37 -16.62
N PRO A 149 -4.21 -18.94 -17.54
CA PRO A 149 -3.95 -17.82 -18.44
C PRO A 149 -3.54 -16.52 -17.72
N ASP A 150 -3.98 -16.31 -16.48
CA ASP A 150 -3.60 -15.16 -15.68
C ASP A 150 -2.14 -15.24 -15.25
N ILE A 151 -1.63 -16.44 -14.95
CA ILE A 151 -0.21 -16.67 -14.64
C ILE A 151 0.65 -16.41 -15.88
N HIS A 152 0.19 -16.82 -17.07
CA HIS A 152 0.89 -16.49 -18.32
C HIS A 152 0.93 -14.98 -18.59
N THR A 153 -0.19 -14.30 -18.34
CA THR A 153 -0.29 -12.84 -18.49
C THR A 153 0.61 -12.13 -17.50
N ALA A 154 0.57 -12.50 -16.21
CA ALA A 154 1.44 -11.95 -15.17
C ALA A 154 2.93 -12.13 -15.52
N ARG A 155 3.35 -13.33 -15.94
CA ARG A 155 4.74 -13.60 -16.34
C ARG A 155 5.19 -12.72 -17.52
N ARG A 156 4.33 -12.54 -18.53
CA ARG A 156 4.61 -11.66 -19.67
C ARG A 156 4.74 -10.20 -19.22
N LEU A 157 3.85 -9.73 -18.36
CA LEU A 157 3.90 -8.36 -17.82
C LEU A 157 5.17 -8.13 -16.98
N THR A 158 5.53 -9.06 -16.10
CA THR A 158 6.76 -8.99 -15.31
C THR A 158 7.99 -8.91 -16.21
N LYS A 159 8.06 -9.76 -17.24
CA LYS A 159 9.15 -9.72 -18.22
C LYS A 159 9.22 -8.35 -18.91
N THR A 160 8.09 -7.82 -19.40
CA THR A 160 8.06 -6.49 -20.04
C THR A 160 8.53 -5.39 -19.09
N LEU A 161 8.09 -5.39 -17.83
CA LEU A 161 8.50 -4.39 -16.84
C LEU A 161 10.01 -4.46 -16.54
N LEU A 162 10.57 -5.67 -16.46
CA LEU A 162 12.01 -5.88 -16.23
C LEU A 162 12.84 -5.51 -17.46
N ASP A 163 12.41 -5.91 -18.66
CA ASP A 163 13.11 -5.64 -19.92
C ASP A 163 13.12 -4.13 -20.23
N GLN A 164 12.04 -3.41 -19.92
CA GLN A 164 11.91 -1.97 -20.20
C GLN A 164 12.42 -1.08 -19.06
N GLY A 165 12.50 -1.58 -17.82
CA GLY A 165 12.92 -0.79 -16.66
C GLY A 165 12.02 0.40 -16.34
N HIS A 166 10.78 0.43 -16.84
CA HIS A 166 9.87 1.56 -16.72
C HIS A 166 8.45 1.11 -16.35
N LEU A 167 7.78 1.83 -15.43
CA LEU A 167 6.47 1.46 -14.87
C LEU A 167 5.27 1.81 -15.77
N SER A 168 5.50 2.59 -16.84
CA SER A 168 4.48 2.96 -17.84
C SER A 168 5.05 2.90 -19.26
N PRO A 169 5.42 1.70 -19.78
CA PRO A 169 6.15 1.57 -21.04
C PRO A 169 5.32 1.92 -22.30
N SER A 170 4.03 2.20 -22.15
CA SER A 170 3.08 2.48 -23.23
C SER A 170 2.53 3.92 -23.22
N LEU A 171 3.10 4.80 -22.40
CA LEU A 171 2.72 6.22 -22.27
C LEU A 171 3.77 7.11 -22.92
#